data_AF-A0A162MDC0-F1
#
_entry.id   AF-A0A162MDC0-F1
#
_cell.length_a   1.000
_cell.length_b   1.000
_cell.length_c   1.000
_cell.angle_alpha   90.00
_cell.angle_beta   90.00
_cell.angle_gamma   90.00
#
_symmetry.space_group_name_H-M   'P 1'
#
loop_
_entity.id
_entity.type
_entity.pdbx_description
1 polymer ?
#
loop_
_entity_poly.entity_id
_entity_poly.type
_entity_poly.pdbx_seq_one_letter_code
_entity_poly.pdbx_strand_id
1 'polypeptide(L)'
;MSYDPHKILQDCALNFGKEISRIVSFGATRGPVPNLFLPNLTVKEISVMGSTMGSPQDFENMLKLVEEHKIHPVLDNIYSLDQLPEALEREIRQLFLFLRGIIV
;
A
#
# COMPACT_ATOMS: atom_id res chain seq x y z
N MET A 1 0.05 -22.80 -2.79
CA MET A 1 -0.86 -21.81 -2.16
C MET A 1 -1.09 -20.73 -3.20
N SER A 2 -2.26 -20.68 -3.84
CA SER A 2 -2.52 -19.70 -4.91
C SER A 2 -2.85 -18.36 -4.26
N TYR A 3 -2.01 -17.35 -4.47
CA TYR A 3 -2.19 -15.98 -3.97
C TYR A 3 -3.38 -15.33 -4.70
N ASP A 4 -4.46 -15.02 -3.96
CA ASP A 4 -5.61 -14.29 -4.48
C ASP A 4 -5.56 -12.83 -4.02
N PRO A 5 -5.24 -11.87 -4.91
CA PRO A 5 -5.08 -10.47 -4.54
C PRO A 5 -6.40 -9.79 -4.11
N HIS A 6 -7.57 -10.42 -4.26
CA HIS A 6 -8.83 -9.88 -3.78
C HIS A 6 -9.08 -10.14 -2.29
N LYS A 7 -8.22 -10.91 -1.61
CA LYS A 7 -8.38 -11.28 -0.20
C LYS A 7 -7.33 -10.67 0.73
N ILE A 8 -6.54 -9.70 0.27
CA ILE A 8 -5.38 -9.18 1.03
C ILE A 8 -5.72 -8.79 2.47
N LEU A 9 -6.77 -8.00 2.71
CA LEU A 9 -7.12 -7.60 4.09
C LEU A 9 -7.61 -8.78 4.93
N GLN A 10 -8.33 -9.70 4.30
CA GLN A 10 -8.83 -10.91 4.93
C GLN A 10 -7.68 -11.86 5.28
N ASP A 11 -6.74 -12.08 4.37
CA ASP A 11 -5.53 -12.87 4.58
C ASP A 11 -4.60 -12.21 5.61
N CYS A 12 -4.49 -10.89 5.62
CA CYS A 12 -3.82 -10.13 6.68
C CYS A 12 -4.45 -10.41 8.05
N ALA A 13 -5.78 -10.41 8.17
CA ALA A 13 -6.44 -10.71 9.45
C ALA A 13 -6.36 -12.21 9.85
N LEU A 14 -6.54 -13.12 8.88
CA LEU A 14 -6.57 -14.57 9.11
C LEU A 14 -5.18 -15.15 9.35
N ASN A 15 -4.22 -14.84 8.48
CA ASN A 15 -2.94 -15.53 8.39
C ASN A 15 -1.78 -14.74 9.01
N PHE A 16 -1.83 -13.40 8.98
CA PHE A 16 -0.68 -12.56 9.38
C PHE A 16 -0.92 -11.77 10.69
N GLY A 17 -2.18 -11.51 11.03
CA GLY A 17 -2.58 -10.76 12.20
C GLY A 17 -2.34 -11.58 13.46
N LYS A 18 -1.35 -11.14 14.26
CA LYS A 18 -1.21 -11.55 15.65
C LYS A 18 -2.35 -10.97 16.48
N GLU A 19 -2.63 -11.58 17.64
CA GLU A 19 -3.56 -11.02 18.64
C GLU A 19 -3.20 -9.56 18.96
N ILE A 20 -4.23 -8.73 19.11
CA ILE A 20 -4.14 -7.30 19.45
C ILE A 20 -3.27 -6.54 18.42
N SER A 21 -3.49 -6.82 17.13
CA SER A 21 -2.75 -6.17 16.04
C SER A 21 -3.54 -5.03 15.40
N ARG A 22 -2.82 -4.26 14.57
CA ARG A 22 -3.35 -3.09 13.88
C ARG A 22 -3.05 -3.19 12.40
N ILE A 23 -4.11 -3.10 11.60
CA ILE A 23 -4.02 -3.09 10.14
C ILE A 23 -4.40 -1.69 9.67
N VAL A 24 -3.50 -1.04 8.93
CA VAL A 24 -3.73 0.29 8.36
C VAL A 24 -3.82 0.18 6.85
N SER A 25 -4.88 0.75 6.26
CA SER A 25 -5.07 0.85 4.82
C SER A 25 -4.97 2.31 4.38
N PHE A 26 -4.20 2.59 3.33
CA PHE A 26 -4.03 3.92 2.76
C PHE A 26 -4.71 4.10 1.40
N GLY A 27 -5.40 3.06 0.91
CA GLY A 27 -6.04 3.10 -0.40
C GLY A 27 -6.63 1.76 -0.82
N ALA A 28 -7.32 1.77 -1.94
CA ALA A 28 -8.00 0.60 -2.50
C ALA A 28 -7.77 0.53 -4.03
N THR A 29 -6.50 0.52 -4.46
CA THR A 29 -6.12 0.52 -5.88
C THR A 29 -6.76 -0.60 -6.69
N ARG A 30 -7.06 -1.75 -6.06
CA ARG A 30 -7.73 -2.91 -6.67
C ARG A 30 -9.23 -3.00 -6.34
N GLY A 31 -9.84 -1.92 -5.87
CA GLY A 31 -11.23 -1.87 -5.44
C GLY A 31 -11.45 -2.31 -3.98
N PRO A 32 -12.71 -2.31 -3.52
CA PRO A 32 -13.07 -2.65 -2.15
C PRO A 32 -12.73 -4.11 -1.82
N VAL A 33 -12.44 -4.40 -0.55
CA VAL A 33 -12.16 -5.76 -0.10
C VAL A 33 -13.47 -6.51 0.11
N PRO A 34 -13.78 -7.55 -0.69
CA PRO A 34 -14.97 -8.35 -0.50
C PRO A 34 -14.83 -9.26 0.74
N ASN A 35 -15.95 -9.57 1.39
CA ASN A 35 -16.07 -10.64 2.39
C ASN A 35 -15.27 -10.52 3.69
N LEU A 36 -15.04 -9.30 4.21
CA LEU A 36 -14.40 -9.11 5.52
C LEU A 36 -15.21 -9.80 6.64
N PHE A 37 -14.63 -10.85 7.24
CA PHE A 37 -15.30 -11.66 8.26
C PHE A 37 -15.01 -11.13 9.66
N LEU A 38 -15.98 -10.41 10.24
CA LEU A 38 -15.85 -9.74 11.54
C LEU A 38 -15.42 -10.66 12.70
N PRO A 39 -15.91 -11.92 12.83
CA PRO A 39 -15.48 -12.78 13.93
C PRO A 39 -13.97 -13.00 14.02
N ASN A 40 -13.26 -13.03 12.88
CA ASN A 40 -11.80 -13.17 12.87
C ASN A 40 -11.11 -11.93 13.43
N LEU A 41 -11.68 -10.75 13.22
CA LEU A 41 -11.17 -9.50 13.78
C LEU A 41 -11.44 -9.42 15.28
N THR A 42 -12.64 -9.80 15.71
CA THR A 42 -13.06 -9.67 17.12
C THR A 42 -12.36 -10.68 18.02
N VAL A 43 -12.20 -11.94 17.59
CA VAL A 43 -11.51 -12.98 18.38
C VAL A 43 -10.04 -12.63 18.61
N LYS A 44 -9.41 -11.97 17.63
CA LYS A 44 -8.00 -11.56 17.71
C LYS A 44 -7.81 -10.11 18.17
N GLU A 45 -8.87 -9.41 18.52
CA GLU A 45 -8.85 -7.97 18.88
C GLU A 45 -8.11 -7.08 17.85
N ILE A 46 -8.34 -7.31 16.56
CA ILE A 46 -7.67 -6.57 15.49
C ILE A 46 -8.34 -5.21 15.26
N SER A 47 -7.53 -4.15 15.28
CA SER A 47 -7.96 -2.80 14.88
C SER A 47 -7.69 -2.55 13.39
N VAL A 48 -8.70 -2.09 12.64
CA VAL A 48 -8.57 -1.74 11.22
C VAL A 48 -8.79 -0.25 11.05
N MET A 49 -7.82 0.45 10.44
CA MET A 49 -7.87 1.91 10.26
C MET A 49 -7.59 2.31 8.81
N GLY A 50 -8.28 3.34 8.35
CA GLY A 50 -7.97 4.04 7.10
C GLY A 50 -7.09 5.26 7.37
N SER A 51 -6.16 5.56 6.47
CA SER A 51 -5.45 6.85 6.43
C SER A 51 -5.52 7.40 5.01
N THR A 52 -5.86 8.67 4.86
CA THR A 52 -5.95 9.33 3.56
C THR A 52 -4.80 10.30 3.30
N MET A 53 -3.83 10.38 4.22
CA MET A 53 -2.55 11.10 4.22
C MET A 53 -2.14 11.31 5.71
N GLY A 54 -0.96 11.88 5.95
CA GLY A 54 -0.57 12.43 7.26
C GLY A 54 -0.91 13.93 7.37
N SER A 55 -0.83 14.46 8.59
CA SER A 55 -0.86 15.91 8.85
C SER A 55 0.44 16.59 8.37
N PRO A 56 0.48 17.93 8.22
CA PRO A 56 1.73 18.64 7.95
C PRO A 56 2.83 18.34 8.97
N GLN A 57 2.46 18.15 10.24
CA GLN A 57 3.40 17.78 11.29
C GLN A 57 3.98 16.37 11.08
N ASP A 58 3.16 15.42 10.63
CA ASP A 58 3.64 14.07 10.30
C ASP A 58 4.63 14.10 9.14
N PHE A 59 4.41 14.97 8.16
CA PHE A 59 5.34 15.17 7.05
C PHE A 59 6.68 15.75 7.50
N GLU A 60 6.67 16.79 8.35
CA GLU A 60 7.89 17.33 8.95
C GLU A 60 8.66 16.28 9.76
N ASN A 61 7.96 15.46 10.53
CA ASN A 61 8.57 14.38 11.31
C ASN A 61 9.18 13.30 10.40
N MET A 62 8.52 12.98 9.28
CA MET A 62 9.04 12.07 8.27
C MET A 62 10.34 12.61 7.64
N LEU A 63 10.40 13.90 7.30
CA LEU A 63 11.62 14.53 6.78
C LEU A 63 12.79 14.45 7.76
N LYS A 64 12.54 14.73 9.05
CA LYS A 64 13.56 14.57 10.11
C LYS A 64 14.09 13.14 10.19
N LEU A 65 13.18 12.15 10.16
CA LEU A 65 13.56 10.74 10.18
C LEU A 65 14.48 10.38 9.00
N VAL A 66 14.14 10.86 7.79
CA VAL A 66 14.92 10.66 6.56
C VAL A 66 16.32 11.28 6.69
N GLU A 67 16.40 12.51 7.20
CA GLU A 67 17.66 13.23 7.39
C GLU A 67 18.56 12.59 8.46
N GLU A 68 17.98 12.16 9.59
CA GLU A 68 18.69 11.54 10.72
C GLU A 68 19.25 10.18 10.33
N HIS A 69 18.43 9.34 9.69
CA HIS A 69 18.80 7.95 9.36
C HIS A 69 19.44 7.82 7.98
N LYS A 70 19.66 8.95 7.28
CA LYS A 70 20.22 9.00 5.91
C LYS A 70 19.48 8.03 4.97
N ILE A 71 18.15 8.02 5.06
CA ILE A 71 17.32 7.19 4.19
C ILE A 71 17.43 7.74 2.77
N HIS A 72 17.94 6.92 1.86
CA HIS A 72 18.02 7.28 0.45
C HIS A 72 16.80 6.70 -0.28
N PRO A 73 15.86 7.54 -0.76
CA PRO A 73 14.72 7.03 -1.51
C PRO A 73 15.19 6.34 -2.79
N VAL A 74 14.59 5.20 -3.09
CA VAL A 74 14.88 4.47 -4.33
C VAL A 74 14.23 5.21 -5.49
N LEU A 75 15.04 5.77 -6.36
CA LEU A 75 14.58 6.40 -7.60
C LEU A 75 14.63 5.35 -8.72
N ASP A 76 13.50 5.11 -9.37
CA ASP A 76 13.47 4.23 -10.55
C ASP A 76 14.12 4.94 -11.74
N ASN A 77 13.61 6.12 -12.13
CA ASN A 77 14.10 6.89 -13.28
C ASN A 77 14.01 8.40 -13.06
N ILE A 78 14.87 9.14 -13.75
CA ILE A 78 14.92 10.61 -13.72
C ILE A 78 14.60 11.10 -15.13
N TYR A 79 13.58 11.95 -15.24
CA TYR A 79 13.12 12.54 -16.49
C TYR A 79 13.27 14.07 -16.41
N SER A 80 13.63 14.70 -17.52
CA SER A 80 13.53 16.16 -17.66
C SER A 80 12.08 16.58 -17.91
N LEU A 81 11.75 17.85 -17.67
CA LEU A 81 10.36 18.33 -17.76
C LEU A 81 9.74 18.17 -19.16
N ASP A 82 10.55 18.24 -20.21
CA ASP A 82 10.16 18.02 -21.60
C ASP A 82 9.79 16.55 -21.89
N GLN A 83 10.22 15.61 -21.03
CA GLN A 83 9.92 14.17 -21.13
C GLN A 83 8.71 13.75 -20.28
N LEU A 84 7.93 14.71 -19.79
CA LEU A 84 6.75 14.45 -18.95
C LEU A 84 5.74 13.51 -19.64
N PRO A 85 5.43 13.63 -20.95
CA PRO A 85 4.53 12.71 -21.62
C PRO A 85 5.01 11.26 -21.57
N GLU A 86 6.29 11.02 -21.83
CA GLU A 86 6.92 9.70 -21.84
C GLU A 86 6.97 9.09 -20.43
N ALA A 87 7.27 9.92 -19.42
CA ALA A 87 7.25 9.51 -18.03
C ALA A 87 5.83 9.05 -17.61
N LEU A 88 4.80 9.82 -17.95
CA LEU A 88 3.42 9.48 -17.61
C LEU A 88 2.93 8.22 -18.35
N GLU A 89 3.25 8.08 -19.63
CA GLU A 89 2.89 6.89 -20.42
C GLU A 89 3.50 5.62 -19.80
N ARG A 90 4.76 5.69 -19.40
CA ARG A 90 5.44 4.59 -18.70
C ARG A 90 4.75 4.24 -17.39
N GLU A 91 4.48 5.22 -16.52
CA GLU A 91 3.84 5.01 -15.22
C GLU A 91 2.46 4.35 -15.38
N ILE A 92 1.64 4.84 -16.31
CA ILE A 92 0.34 4.26 -16.64
C ILE A 92 0.52 2.81 -17.13
N ARG A 93 1.47 2.56 -18.02
CA ARG A 93 1.76 1.22 -18.54
C ARG A 93 2.19 0.26 -17.43
N GLN A 94 3.06 0.70 -16.52
CA GLN A 94 3.49 -0.10 -15.38
C GLN A 94 2.32 -0.41 -14.44
N LEU A 95 1.48 0.59 -14.14
CA LEU A 95 0.29 0.40 -13.33
C LEU A 95 -0.66 -0.64 -13.96
N PHE A 96 -0.88 -0.58 -15.29
CA PHE A 96 -1.70 -1.58 -15.99
C PHE A 96 -1.09 -2.99 -15.94
N LEU A 97 0.23 -3.13 -16.08
CA LEU A 97 0.90 -4.43 -15.96
C LEU A 97 0.77 -5.01 -14.55
N PHE A 98 0.90 -4.17 -13.52
CA PHE A 98 0.71 -4.56 -12.13
C PHE A 98 -0.74 -4.97 -11.83
N LEU A 99 -1.73 -4.23 -12.36
CA LEU A 99 -3.14 -4.54 -12.17
C LEU A 99 -3.59 -5.83 -12.88
N ARG A 100 -3.04 -6.11 -14.07
CA ARG A 100 -3.38 -7.28 -14.89
C ARG A 100 -2.67 -8.57 -14.46
N GLY A 101 -1.78 -8.52 -13.47
CA GLY A 101 -1.17 -9.71 -12.85
C GLY A 101 -0.64 -10.69 -13.89
N ILE A 102 0.49 -10.36 -14.53
CA ILE A 102 1.36 -11.25 -15.31
C ILE A 102 0.66 -12.54 -15.80
N ILE A 103 0.09 -12.50 -17.00
CA ILE A 103 0.00 -13.69 -17.84
C ILE A 103 1.24 -13.64 -18.72
N VAL A 104 2.28 -14.37 -18.32
CA VAL A 104 3.22 -15.01 -19.24
C VAL A 104 3.07 -16.50 -19.00
#